data_AF-A0A7K0UP69-F1
#
_entry.id   AF-A0A7K0UP69-F1
#
_cell.length_a   1.000
_cell.length_b   1.000
_cell.length_c   1.000
_cell.angle_alpha   90.00
_cell.angle_beta   90.00
_cell.angle_gamma   90.00
#
_symmetry.space_group_name_H-M   'P 1'
#
loop_
_entity.id
_entity.type
_entity.pdbx_description
1 polymer ?
#
loop_
_entity_poly.entity_id
_entity_poly.type
_entity_poly.pdbx_seq_one_letter_code
_entity_poly.pdbx_strand_id
1 'polypeptide(L)'
;MAKQRPSLADITQESLPQPPEAQGRGLVVPLVHPTPDAHMSRDESPRKEKPRRDRPHTTLYLDHPVRIAIKRIALEYDKKPHDLLLEGVEMMLLHYTGKTIKDITT
;
A
#
# COMPACT_ATOMS: atom_id res chain seq x y z
N MET A 1 37.29 -22.48 -37.54
CA MET A 1 37.26 -23.26 -36.29
C MET A 1 36.28 -22.59 -35.34
N ALA A 2 35.12 -23.21 -35.15
CA ALA A 2 33.96 -22.61 -34.47
C ALA A 2 34.05 -22.78 -32.94
N LYS A 3 33.62 -21.73 -32.22
CA LYS A 3 33.62 -21.61 -30.76
C LYS A 3 32.52 -22.50 -30.15
N GLN A 4 32.91 -23.39 -29.26
CA GLN A 4 32.05 -24.32 -28.53
C GLN A 4 31.34 -23.57 -27.39
N ARG A 5 29.99 -23.58 -27.39
CA ARG A 5 29.16 -23.12 -26.26
C ARG A 5 28.79 -24.35 -25.41
N PRO A 6 29.01 -24.35 -24.09
CA PRO A 6 28.56 -25.45 -23.23
C PRO A 6 27.02 -25.46 -23.08
N SER A 7 26.46 -26.68 -23.07
CA SER A 7 25.03 -26.99 -23.07
C SER A 7 24.41 -27.02 -21.67
N LEU A 8 23.11 -26.72 -21.63
CA LEU A 8 22.17 -26.60 -20.49
C LEU A 8 21.88 -27.90 -19.69
N ALA A 9 22.81 -28.87 -19.64
CA ALA A 9 22.54 -30.20 -19.06
C ALA A 9 22.97 -30.38 -17.59
N ASP A 10 23.58 -29.38 -16.94
CA ASP A 10 24.07 -29.51 -15.54
C ASP A 10 23.06 -29.09 -14.46
N ILE A 11 21.77 -28.93 -14.79
CA ILE A 11 20.75 -28.46 -13.84
C ILE A 11 19.65 -29.51 -13.70
N THR A 12 19.97 -30.73 -13.24
CA THR A 12 18.96 -31.62 -12.65
C THR A 12 19.62 -32.74 -11.83
N GLN A 13 19.39 -32.72 -10.52
CA GLN A 13 19.45 -33.81 -9.51
C GLN A 13 19.87 -33.16 -8.18
N GLU A 14 19.26 -33.34 -7.02
CA GLU A 14 18.22 -34.23 -6.51
C GLU A 14 17.99 -33.78 -5.05
N SER A 15 16.74 -33.77 -4.56
CA SER A 15 16.33 -34.06 -3.16
C SER A 15 15.03 -33.35 -2.77
N LEU A 16 13.93 -34.09 -2.82
CA LEU A 16 12.65 -33.84 -2.14
C LEU A 16 12.51 -34.88 -0.99
N PRO A 17 11.55 -34.71 -0.06
CA PRO A 17 11.78 -34.71 1.38
C PRO A 17 11.57 -36.06 2.07
N GLN A 18 12.08 -36.22 3.29
CA GLN A 18 11.73 -37.35 4.18
C GLN A 18 11.15 -36.86 5.52
N PRO A 19 10.01 -37.40 5.96
CA PRO A 19 9.70 -37.67 7.37
C PRO A 19 9.35 -39.17 7.57
N PRO A 20 9.15 -39.69 8.80
CA PRO A 20 9.42 -39.19 10.15
C PRO A 20 10.50 -40.07 10.84
N GLU A 21 11.01 -39.76 12.04
CA GLU A 21 10.53 -40.38 13.28
C GLU A 21 11.11 -39.67 14.51
N ALA A 22 10.27 -39.60 15.54
CA ALA A 22 10.52 -38.98 16.81
C ALA A 22 11.48 -39.81 17.66
N GLN A 23 12.38 -39.14 18.39
CA GLN A 23 12.75 -39.48 19.78
C GLN A 23 13.75 -38.46 20.33
N GLY A 24 13.46 -37.89 21.50
CA GLY A 24 14.51 -37.43 22.41
C GLY A 24 14.40 -36.02 22.96
N ARG A 25 13.60 -35.88 24.03
CA ARG A 25 13.78 -34.94 25.15
C ARG A 25 13.45 -33.47 24.89
N GLY A 26 12.18 -33.15 25.13
CA GLY A 26 11.73 -31.79 25.40
C GLY A 26 12.44 -31.21 26.62
N LEU A 27 13.24 -30.17 26.38
CA LEU A 27 13.60 -29.19 27.40
C LEU A 27 12.34 -28.37 27.68
N VAL A 28 11.68 -28.68 28.80
CA VAL A 28 10.68 -27.80 29.41
C VAL A 28 11.39 -26.54 29.88
N VAL A 29 11.35 -25.49 29.04
CA VAL A 29 11.59 -24.13 29.52
C VAL A 29 10.30 -23.69 30.21
N PRO A 30 10.26 -23.47 31.53
CA PRO A 30 9.12 -22.78 32.11
C PRO A 30 9.11 -21.37 31.55
N LEU A 31 8.16 -21.12 30.64
CA LEU A 31 7.77 -19.78 30.22
C LEU A 31 7.21 -19.09 31.47
N VAL A 32 8.09 -18.39 32.20
CA VAL A 32 7.68 -17.42 33.21
C VAL A 32 6.86 -16.39 32.45
N HIS A 33 5.55 -16.43 32.60
CA HIS A 33 4.64 -15.40 32.14
C HIS A 33 5.02 -14.10 32.87
N PRO A 34 5.50 -13.05 32.20
CA PRO A 34 5.41 -11.73 32.79
C PRO A 34 3.91 -11.39 32.87
N THR A 35 3.44 -11.21 34.10
CA THR A 35 2.14 -10.66 34.50
C THR A 35 1.65 -9.56 33.53
N PRO A 36 0.39 -9.60 33.07
CA PRO A 36 -0.19 -8.49 32.32
C PRO A 36 -0.64 -7.40 33.31
N ASP A 37 0.29 -6.83 34.06
CA ASP A 37 0.05 -5.62 34.85
C ASP A 37 0.75 -4.43 34.18
N ALA A 38 0.17 -4.03 33.06
CA ALA A 38 0.30 -2.69 32.53
C ALA A 38 -0.93 -2.40 31.67
N HIS A 39 -2.08 -2.21 32.35
CA HIS A 39 -3.11 -1.34 31.82
C HIS A 39 -2.48 0.05 31.63
N MET A 40 -1.85 0.26 30.48
CA MET A 40 -1.61 1.59 29.96
C MET A 40 -3.00 2.23 29.85
N SER A 41 -3.33 3.06 30.84
CA SER A 41 -4.47 3.96 30.81
C SER A 41 -4.32 4.81 29.55
N ARG A 42 -4.93 4.34 28.47
CA ARG A 42 -5.10 5.13 27.26
C ARG A 42 -5.96 6.30 27.69
N ASP A 43 -5.34 7.47 27.73
CA ASP A 43 -6.03 8.74 27.97
C ASP A 43 -7.15 8.87 26.92
N GLU A 44 -8.35 8.44 27.30
CA GLU A 44 -9.57 8.55 26.53
C GLU A 44 -10.13 9.95 26.71
N SER A 45 -9.27 10.96 26.53
CA SER A 45 -9.71 12.33 26.39
C SER A 45 -10.70 12.38 25.22
N PRO A 46 -11.96 12.81 25.42
CA PRO A 46 -12.94 12.87 24.34
C PRO A 46 -12.44 13.86 23.31
N ARG A 47 -11.90 13.35 22.19
CA ARG A 47 -11.55 14.19 21.06
C ARG A 47 -12.85 14.82 20.58
N LYS A 48 -13.03 16.12 20.87
CA LYS A 48 -14.10 16.93 20.29
C LYS A 48 -14.02 16.80 18.77
N GLU A 49 -14.87 15.96 18.20
CA GLU A 49 -15.01 15.83 16.76
C GLU A 49 -15.51 17.18 16.25
N LYS A 50 -14.66 17.90 15.51
CA LYS A 50 -15.10 19.11 14.83
C LYS A 50 -16.17 18.69 13.82
N PRO A 51 -17.32 19.40 13.75
CA PRO A 51 -18.33 19.10 12.75
C PRO A 51 -17.69 19.19 11.37
N ARG A 52 -17.74 18.08 10.62
CA ARG A 52 -17.25 18.04 9.24
C ARG A 52 -18.18 18.95 8.44
N ARG A 53 -17.62 19.98 7.80
CA ARG A 53 -18.38 20.78 6.84
C ARG A 53 -18.76 19.86 5.68
N ASP A 54 -20.04 19.71 5.41
CA ASP A 54 -20.52 19.04 4.21
C ASP A 54 -20.05 19.84 2.99
N ARG A 55 -19.01 19.31 2.34
CA ARG A 55 -18.54 19.82 1.05
C ARG A 55 -19.14 18.96 -0.05
N PRO A 56 -19.50 19.54 -1.21
CA PRO A 56 -19.90 18.76 -2.36
C PRO A 56 -18.79 17.77 -2.73
N HIS A 57 -19.17 16.53 -3.00
CA HIS A 57 -18.24 15.45 -3.32
C HIS A 57 -18.72 14.67 -4.54
N THR A 58 -17.76 14.19 -5.33
CA THR A 58 -18.00 13.33 -6.48
C THR A 58 -17.16 12.06 -6.31
N THR A 59 -17.75 10.90 -6.60
CA THR A 59 -17.04 9.62 -6.58
C THR A 59 -16.55 9.29 -7.99
N LEU A 60 -15.28 8.90 -8.11
CA LEU A 60 -14.67 8.47 -9.36
C LEU A 60 -14.34 6.98 -9.31
N TYR A 61 -14.85 6.22 -10.27
CA TYR A 61 -14.55 4.80 -10.44
C TYR A 61 -13.36 4.64 -11.37
N LEU A 62 -12.25 4.16 -10.83
CA LEU A 62 -11.00 3.94 -11.54
C LEU A 62 -10.52 2.52 -11.27
N ASP A 63 -9.94 1.88 -12.27
CA ASP A 63 -9.34 0.56 -12.10
C ASP A 63 -8.21 0.58 -11.07
N HIS A 64 -8.01 -0.57 -10.41
CA HIS A 64 -6.97 -0.72 -9.40
C HIS A 64 -5.56 -0.25 -9.87
N PRO A 65 -5.04 -0.68 -11.03
CA PRO A 65 -3.74 -0.23 -11.51
C PRO A 65 -3.66 1.30 -11.68
N VAL A 66 -4.73 1.94 -12.13
CA VAL A 66 -4.79 3.41 -12.29
C VAL A 66 -4.71 4.11 -10.93
N ARG A 67 -5.46 3.62 -9.93
CA ARG A 67 -5.39 4.16 -8.57
C ARG A 67 -3.99 4.04 -7.97
N ILE A 68 -3.28 2.95 -8.24
CA ILE A 68 -1.90 2.74 -7.79
C ILE A 68 -0.95 3.74 -8.46
N ALA A 69 -1.09 3.94 -9.78
CA ALA A 69 -0.28 4.92 -10.52
C ALA A 69 -0.47 6.34 -9.96
N ILE A 70 -1.72 6.78 -9.74
CA ILE A 70 -2.01 8.11 -9.18
C ILE A 70 -1.37 8.27 -7.79
N LYS A 71 -1.46 7.25 -6.92
CA LYS A 71 -0.84 7.29 -5.58
C LYS A 71 0.68 7.37 -5.63
N ARG A 72 1.31 6.67 -6.59
CA ARG A 72 2.77 6.73 -6.77
C ARG A 72 3.23 8.12 -7.20
N ILE A 73 2.55 8.71 -8.19
CA ILE A 73 2.81 10.09 -8.64
C ILE A 73 2.60 11.06 -7.48
N ALA A 74 1.50 10.93 -6.74
CA ALA A 74 1.22 11.75 -5.57
C ALA A 74 2.36 11.71 -4.55
N LEU A 75 2.91 10.51 -4.27
CA LEU A 75 4.04 10.34 -3.37
C LEU A 75 5.33 10.96 -3.91
N GLU A 76 5.61 10.78 -5.20
CA GLU A 76 6.82 11.30 -5.85
C GLU A 76 6.89 12.84 -5.84
N TYR A 77 5.76 13.50 -6.06
CA TYR A 77 5.68 14.96 -6.13
C TYR A 77 5.23 15.61 -4.81
N ASP A 78 5.15 14.87 -3.71
CA ASP A 78 4.64 15.32 -2.40
C ASP A 78 3.27 16.04 -2.50
N LYS A 79 2.36 15.47 -3.30
CA LYS A 79 1.00 15.97 -3.51
C LYS A 79 -0.03 14.99 -2.97
N LYS A 80 -1.26 15.46 -2.72
CA LYS A 80 -2.37 14.55 -2.43
C LYS A 80 -2.96 14.04 -3.76
N PRO A 81 -3.42 12.78 -3.83
CA PRO A 81 -4.10 12.25 -5.02
C PRO A 81 -5.28 13.11 -5.48
N HIS A 82 -6.01 13.69 -4.52
CA HIS A 82 -7.10 14.62 -4.80
C HIS A 82 -6.65 15.85 -5.60
N ASP A 83 -5.50 16.43 -5.26
CA ASP A 83 -5.02 17.67 -5.88
C ASP A 83 -4.56 17.39 -7.33
N LEU A 84 -3.95 16.22 -7.58
CA LEU A 84 -3.64 15.76 -8.94
C LEU A 84 -4.91 15.58 -9.80
N LEU A 85 -5.98 15.05 -9.22
CA LEU A 85 -7.25 14.91 -9.93
C LEU A 85 -7.84 16.28 -10.28
N LEU A 86 -7.75 17.26 -9.37
CA LEU A 86 -8.16 18.64 -9.66
C LEU A 86 -7.30 19.29 -10.75
N GLU A 87 -5.99 19.09 -10.74
CA GLU A 87 -5.10 19.53 -11.82
C GLU A 87 -5.50 18.93 -13.18
N GLY A 88 -5.87 17.65 -13.20
CA GLY A 88 -6.40 16.99 -14.40
C GLY A 88 -7.69 17.62 -14.91
N VAL A 89 -8.63 17.93 -14.01
CA VAL A 89 -9.89 18.61 -14.35
C VAL A 89 -9.64 20.03 -14.87
N GLU A 90 -8.75 20.77 -14.22
CA GLU A 90 -8.33 22.11 -14.63
C GLU A 90 -7.77 22.09 -16.06
N MET A 91 -6.85 21.17 -16.36
CA MET A 91 -6.28 21.01 -17.70
C MET A 91 -7.35 20.64 -18.74
N MET A 92 -8.30 19.76 -18.39
CA MET A 92 -9.40 19.38 -19.28
C MET A 92 -10.28 20.59 -19.61
N LEU A 93 -10.69 21.37 -18.61
CA LEU A 93 -11.54 22.55 -18.81
C LEU A 93 -10.82 23.62 -19.65
N LEU A 94 -9.54 23.86 -19.38
CA LEU A 94 -8.73 24.77 -20.19
C LEU A 94 -8.68 24.30 -21.65
N HIS A 95 -8.50 23.00 -21.90
CA HIS A 95 -8.43 22.45 -23.25
C HIS A 95 -9.74 22.59 -24.02
N TYR A 96 -10.89 22.32 -23.38
CA TYR A 96 -12.18 22.27 -24.09
C TYR A 96 -12.98 23.58 -24.06
N THR A 97 -12.81 24.40 -23.02
CA THR A 97 -13.60 25.62 -22.84
C THR A 97 -12.74 26.88 -22.73
N GLY A 98 -11.42 26.76 -22.58
CA GLY A 98 -10.54 27.90 -22.29
C GLY A 98 -10.81 28.54 -20.92
N LYS A 99 -11.45 27.82 -20.01
CA LYS A 99 -11.86 28.31 -18.68
C LYS A 99 -11.24 27.46 -17.59
N THR A 100 -11.00 28.08 -16.44
CA THR A 100 -10.53 27.44 -15.21
C THR A 100 -11.70 26.94 -14.36
N ILE A 101 -11.43 26.11 -13.34
CA ILE A 101 -12.47 25.72 -12.37
C ILE A 101 -13.08 26.97 -11.72
N LYS A 102 -12.26 27.98 -11.41
CA LYS A 102 -12.69 29.22 -10.75
C LYS A 102 -13.66 30.02 -11.60
N ASP A 103 -13.49 30.06 -12.91
CA ASP A 103 -14.35 30.80 -13.84
C ASP A 103 -15.77 30.21 -13.95
N ILE A 104 -15.94 28.93 -13.60
CA ILE A 104 -17.22 28.22 -13.68
C ILE A 104 -17.96 28.25 -12.35
N THR A 105 -17.24 28.25 -11.23
CA THR A 105 -17.82 28.20 -9.88
C THR A 105 -18.13 29.58 -9.27
N THR A 106 -17.75 30.67 -9.95
CA THR A 106 -17.98 32.07 -9.53
C THR A 106 -19.20 32.64 -10.25
#